data_AF-A0A6J2U157-F1
#
_entry.id   AF-A0A6J2U157-F1
#
_cell.length_a   1.000
_cell.length_b   1.000
_cell.length_c   1.000
_cell.angle_alpha   90.00
_cell.angle_beta   90.00
_cell.angle_gamma   90.00
#
_symmetry.space_group_name_H-M   'P 1'
#
loop_
_entity.id
_entity.type
_entity.pdbx_description
1 polymer ?
#
loop_
_entity_poly.entity_id
_entity_poly.type
_entity_poly.pdbx_seq_one_letter_code
_entity_poly.pdbx_strand_id
1 'polypeptide(L)'
;MVDSSDQSATAYETAPPVSATNPFRITTNAPHLMNDANITPGRRMLQKLLGRVLRIVITDGRVLVGYFNCTDRDCNIVLSMCAEYLVEGQDPRILGNVMVPGKHIVSLSVDMPSEELKLETLVQ
;
A
#
# COMPACT_ATOMS: atom_id res chain seq x y z
N MET A 1 -12.43 2.20 -69.98
CA MET A 1 -11.44 1.33 -69.30
C MET A 1 -11.54 1.67 -67.83
N VAL A 2 -12.02 0.72 -67.05
CA VAL A 2 -12.10 0.78 -65.60
C VAL A 2 -10.69 0.65 -65.03
N ASP A 3 -10.36 1.47 -64.03
CA ASP A 3 -9.65 0.96 -62.86
C ASP A 3 -10.15 1.70 -61.62
N SER A 4 -10.52 0.88 -60.65
CA SER A 4 -10.96 1.20 -59.31
C SER A 4 -9.69 1.46 -58.48
N SER A 5 -9.69 2.23 -57.40
CA SER A 5 -10.09 1.73 -56.09
C SER A 5 -9.79 2.81 -55.06
N ASP A 6 -10.82 3.16 -54.31
CA ASP A 6 -10.71 3.70 -52.96
C ASP A 6 -9.79 2.84 -52.08
N GLN A 7 -9.00 3.49 -51.22
CA GLN A 7 -8.99 3.11 -49.80
C GLN A 7 -8.32 4.17 -48.92
N SER A 8 -9.19 4.83 -48.16
CA SER A 8 -8.95 5.52 -46.90
C SER A 8 -7.99 4.78 -45.97
N ALA A 9 -6.87 5.40 -45.60
CA ALA A 9 -6.05 4.96 -44.48
C ALA A 9 -6.72 5.44 -43.17
N THR A 10 -7.56 4.58 -42.59
CA THR A 10 -8.10 4.74 -41.25
C THR A 10 -6.97 4.73 -40.22
N ALA A 11 -6.95 5.75 -39.36
CA ALA A 11 -6.09 5.80 -38.19
C ALA A 11 -6.29 4.56 -37.32
N TYR A 12 -5.23 3.76 -37.16
CA TYR A 12 -5.17 2.77 -36.10
C TYR A 12 -4.91 3.52 -34.79
N GLU A 13 -6.00 3.85 -34.12
CA GLU A 13 -6.00 4.17 -32.70
C GLU A 13 -5.47 2.94 -31.96
N THR A 14 -4.19 2.97 -31.56
CA THR A 14 -3.60 1.98 -30.69
C THR A 14 -4.32 2.07 -29.35
N ALA A 15 -5.29 1.17 -29.15
CA ALA A 15 -5.93 0.96 -27.87
C ALA A 15 -4.85 0.88 -26.76
N PRO A 16 -5.06 1.51 -25.59
CA PRO A 16 -4.11 1.40 -24.50
C PRO A 16 -3.89 -0.08 -24.17
N PRO A 17 -2.67 -0.50 -23.78
CA PRO A 17 -2.41 -1.89 -23.46
C PRO A 17 -3.38 -2.31 -22.36
N VAL A 18 -4.26 -3.25 -22.69
CA VAL A 18 -5.14 -3.95 -21.74
C VAL A 18 -4.27 -4.38 -20.58
N SER A 19 -4.41 -3.68 -19.47
CA SER A 19 -3.59 -3.87 -18.28
C SER A 19 -3.78 -5.32 -17.87
N ALA A 20 -2.70 -6.09 -17.88
CA ALA A 20 -2.70 -7.46 -17.41
C ALA A 20 -3.08 -7.47 -15.92
N THR A 21 -4.38 -7.51 -15.62
CA THR A 21 -4.92 -7.60 -14.28
C THR A 21 -4.71 -9.02 -13.80
N ASN A 22 -3.45 -9.35 -13.50
CA ASN A 22 -3.11 -10.59 -12.86
C ASN A 22 -3.71 -10.55 -11.44
N PRO A 23 -4.70 -11.41 -11.12
CA PRO A 23 -5.43 -11.34 -9.85
C PRO A 23 -4.51 -11.59 -8.63
N PHE A 24 -3.33 -12.17 -8.86
CA PHE A 24 -2.32 -12.50 -7.85
C PHE A 24 -1.08 -11.62 -7.93
N ARG A 25 -1.28 -10.29 -7.99
CA ARG A 25 -0.17 -9.35 -7.95
C ARG A 25 0.29 -9.08 -6.52
N ILE A 26 1.45 -9.62 -6.13
CA ILE A 26 2.16 -9.27 -4.89
C ILE A 26 2.94 -7.97 -5.13
N THR A 27 2.74 -6.96 -4.28
CA THR A 27 3.51 -5.71 -4.30
C THR A 27 4.49 -5.68 -3.15
N THR A 28 5.77 -5.41 -3.44
CA THR A 28 6.86 -5.36 -2.45
C THR A 28 7.61 -4.03 -2.56
N ASN A 29 8.45 -3.70 -1.59
CA ASN A 29 9.34 -2.55 -1.60
C ASN A 29 10.69 -2.82 -2.29
N ALA A 30 10.80 -3.88 -3.12
CA ALA A 30 12.01 -4.13 -3.88
C ALA A 30 12.30 -2.94 -4.83
N PRO A 31 13.55 -2.43 -4.92
CA PRO A 31 13.84 -1.18 -5.64
C PRO A 31 13.34 -1.13 -7.08
N HIS A 32 13.44 -2.26 -7.80
CA HIS A 32 13.00 -2.38 -9.19
C HIS A 32 11.46 -2.33 -9.37
N LEU A 33 10.69 -2.47 -8.30
CA LEU A 33 9.22 -2.48 -8.32
C LEU A 33 8.56 -1.20 -7.77
N MET A 34 9.34 -0.27 -7.20
CA MET A 34 8.78 0.94 -6.58
C MET A 34 8.22 1.96 -7.61
N ASN A 35 8.67 1.89 -8.86
CA ASN A 35 8.28 2.82 -9.92
C ASN A 35 7.37 2.19 -10.99
N ASP A 36 6.70 1.07 -10.69
CA ASP A 36 5.75 0.49 -11.64
C ASP A 36 4.57 1.45 -11.88
N ALA A 37 4.36 1.84 -13.13
CA ALA A 37 3.25 2.71 -13.54
C ALA A 37 1.88 2.00 -13.46
N ASN A 38 1.88 0.66 -13.40
CA ASN A 38 0.67 -0.16 -13.43
C ASN A 38 0.12 -0.52 -12.03
N ILE A 39 0.60 0.11 -10.96
CA ILE A 39 0.03 -0.06 -9.61
C ILE A 39 -0.86 1.12 -9.22
N THR A 40 -1.90 0.83 -8.45
CA THR A 40 -2.77 1.87 -7.91
C THR A 40 -2.01 2.77 -6.92
N PRO A 41 -2.44 4.03 -6.74
CA PRO A 41 -1.86 4.93 -5.73
C PRO A 41 -1.83 4.32 -4.33
N GLY A 42 -2.91 3.61 -3.93
CA GLY A 42 -2.98 2.93 -2.64
C GLY A 42 -1.94 1.81 -2.47
N ARG A 43 -1.68 1.01 -3.52
CA ARG A 43 -0.61 0.00 -3.47
C ARG A 43 0.78 0.63 -3.37
N ARG A 44 1.01 1.75 -4.07
CA ARG A 44 2.27 2.51 -3.98
C ARG A 44 2.47 3.10 -2.58
N MET A 45 1.40 3.60 -1.97
CA MET A 45 1.43 4.07 -0.58
C MET A 45 1.79 2.92 0.37
N LEU A 46 1.10 1.79 0.28
CA LEU A 46 1.40 0.61 1.11
C LEU A 46 2.85 0.10 0.93
N GLN A 47 3.39 0.12 -0.30
CA GLN A 47 4.79 -0.21 -0.55
C GLN A 47 5.77 0.69 0.20
N LYS A 48 5.51 2.01 0.26
CA LYS A 48 6.34 2.97 1.02
C LYS A 48 6.32 2.71 2.53
N LEU A 49 5.24 2.08 3.04
CA LEU A 49 5.08 1.76 4.45
C LEU A 49 5.76 0.45 4.86
N LEU A 50 6.07 -0.45 3.93
CA LEU A 50 6.70 -1.74 4.23
C LEU A 50 8.04 -1.52 4.95
N GLY A 51 8.20 -2.18 6.10
CA GLY A 51 9.36 -2.05 6.98
C GLY A 51 9.38 -0.78 7.83
N ARG A 52 8.38 0.12 7.72
CA ARG A 52 8.22 1.25 8.64
C ARG A 52 7.50 0.83 9.92
N VAL A 53 7.72 1.59 10.99
CA VAL A 53 6.99 1.40 12.25
C VAL A 53 5.56 1.91 12.08
N LEU A 54 4.60 1.06 12.41
CA LEU A 54 3.19 1.42 12.54
C LEU A 54 2.81 1.42 14.01
N ARG A 55 2.00 2.40 14.37
CA ARG A 55 1.21 2.43 15.60
C ARG A 55 -0.25 2.20 15.25
N ILE A 56 -0.83 1.13 15.79
CA ILE A 56 -2.18 0.64 15.50
C ILE A 56 -3.00 0.72 16.78
N VAL A 57 -4.15 1.40 16.73
CA VAL A 57 -5.15 1.34 17.81
C VAL A 57 -6.16 0.27 17.44
N ILE A 58 -6.44 -0.65 18.37
CA ILE A 58 -7.44 -1.71 18.15
C ILE A 58 -8.70 -1.51 19.00
N THR A 59 -9.76 -2.24 18.67
CA THR A 59 -11.12 -2.04 19.20
C THR A 59 -11.26 -2.14 20.72
N ASP A 60 -10.34 -2.81 21.41
CA ASP A 60 -10.37 -2.92 22.88
C ASP A 60 -9.53 -1.84 23.60
N GLY A 61 -9.06 -0.83 22.86
CA GLY A 61 -8.29 0.29 23.38
C GLY A 61 -6.78 0.06 23.43
N ARG A 62 -6.29 -1.15 23.12
CA ARG A 62 -4.85 -1.40 23.05
C ARG A 62 -4.20 -0.69 21.86
N VAL A 63 -2.93 -0.36 22.05
CA VAL A 63 -2.05 0.18 21.01
C VAL A 63 -0.95 -0.83 20.71
N LEU A 64 -0.80 -1.18 19.44
CA LEU A 64 0.26 -2.06 18.94
C LEU A 64 1.27 -1.23 18.17
N VAL A 65 2.56 -1.38 18.49
CA VAL A 65 3.65 -0.71 17.80
C VAL A 65 4.63 -1.75 17.28
N GLY A 66 4.90 -1.76 15.97
CA GLY A 66 5.81 -2.72 15.35
C GLY A 66 6.07 -2.42 13.88
N TYR A 67 6.96 -3.19 13.24
CA TYR A 67 7.32 -3.01 11.83
C TYR A 67 6.27 -3.64 10.91
N PHE A 68 5.77 -2.86 9.95
CA PHE A 68 4.77 -3.32 8.97
C PHE A 68 5.38 -4.24 7.93
N ASN A 69 4.99 -5.51 7.94
CA ASN A 69 5.54 -6.50 7.01
C ASN A 69 4.65 -6.74 5.79
N CYS A 70 3.35 -6.82 6.00
CA CYS A 70 2.39 -7.00 4.90
C CYS A 70 0.96 -6.70 5.34
N THR A 71 0.09 -6.58 4.33
CA THR A 71 -1.36 -6.56 4.47
C THR A 71 -2.02 -7.32 3.33
N ASP A 72 -3.31 -7.65 3.49
CA ASP A 72 -4.13 -8.32 2.48
C ASP A 72 -5.38 -7.49 2.13
N ARG A 73 -6.32 -8.13 1.42
CA ARG A 73 -7.57 -7.49 0.97
C ARG A 73 -8.47 -7.10 2.14
N ASP A 74 -8.45 -7.88 3.21
CA ASP A 74 -9.35 -7.71 4.37
C ASP A 74 -8.72 -6.81 5.43
N CYS A 75 -7.66 -6.09 5.06
CA CYS A 75 -6.88 -5.22 5.94
C CYS A 75 -6.28 -5.95 7.14
N ASN A 76 -6.07 -7.26 7.06
CA ASN A 76 -5.26 -7.94 8.06
C ASN A 76 -3.83 -7.42 7.95
N ILE A 77 -3.16 -7.18 9.07
CA ILE A 77 -1.80 -6.64 9.11
C ILE A 77 -0.90 -7.61 9.85
N VAL A 78 0.30 -7.83 9.33
CA VAL A 78 1.37 -8.54 10.05
C VAL A 78 2.43 -7.55 10.49
N LEU A 79 2.73 -7.58 11.80
CA LEU A 79 3.80 -6.80 12.42
C LEU A 79 4.93 -7.72 12.91
N SER A 80 6.18 -7.24 12.84
CA SER A 80 7.32 -7.82 13.57
C SER A 80 7.82 -6.89 14.67
N MET A 81 8.51 -7.48 15.65
CA MET A 81 9.02 -6.79 16.85
C MET A 81 7.94 -5.95 17.56
N CYS A 82 6.71 -6.47 17.58
CA CYS A 82 5.55 -5.79 18.09
C CYS A 82 5.59 -5.70 19.63
N ALA A 83 5.23 -4.54 20.15
CA ALA A 83 4.90 -4.29 21.54
C ALA A 83 3.43 -3.88 21.67
N GLU A 84 2.74 -4.32 22.73
CA GLU A 84 1.40 -3.85 23.09
C GLU A 84 1.44 -2.90 24.28
N TYR A 85 0.60 -1.87 24.22
CA TYR A 85 0.38 -0.88 25.27
C TYR A 85 -1.11 -0.84 25.60
N LEU A 86 -1.46 -1.04 26.87
CA LEU A 86 -2.85 -1.00 27.35
C LEU A 86 -3.19 0.34 28.01
N VAL A 87 -2.24 0.92 28.75
CA VAL A 87 -2.40 2.15 29.52
C VAL A 87 -1.19 3.04 29.28
N GLU A 88 -1.41 4.34 29.06
CA GLU A 88 -0.32 5.31 28.95
C GLU A 88 0.53 5.31 30.23
N GLY A 89 1.85 5.17 30.08
CA GLY A 89 2.80 5.18 31.20
C GLY A 89 3.07 3.82 31.86
N GLN A 90 2.48 2.72 31.37
CA GLN A 90 2.91 1.36 31.72
C GLN A 90 3.97 0.85 30.76
N ASP A 91 4.84 -0.03 31.25
CA ASP A 91 5.84 -0.69 30.41
C ASP A 91 5.16 -1.54 29.32
N PRO A 92 5.66 -1.50 28.08
CA PRO A 92 5.11 -2.30 26.99
C PRO A 92 5.28 -3.79 27.24
N ARG A 93 4.29 -4.58 26.83
CA ARG A 93 4.44 -6.04 26.72
C ARG A 93 4.94 -6.42 25.33
N ILE A 94 6.10 -7.06 25.28
CA ILE A 94 6.70 -7.53 24.02
C ILE A 94 5.97 -8.78 23.51
N LEU A 95 5.50 -8.73 22.26
CA LEU A 95 4.76 -9.81 21.61
C LEU A 95 5.58 -10.53 20.53
N GLY A 96 6.51 -9.84 19.87
CA GLY A 96 7.28 -10.40 18.75
C GLY A 96 6.53 -10.27 17.42
N ASN A 97 6.17 -11.38 16.77
CA ASN A 97 5.42 -11.34 15.50
C ASN A 97 3.92 -11.49 15.75
N VAL A 98 3.13 -10.59 15.17
CA VAL A 98 1.69 -10.50 15.44
C VAL A 98 0.90 -10.33 14.14
N MET A 99 -0.24 -11.02 14.04
CA MET A 99 -1.26 -10.73 13.05
C MET A 99 -2.41 -9.98 13.71
N VAL A 100 -2.78 -8.85 13.13
CA VAL A 100 -3.89 -7.99 13.58
C VAL A 100 -5.02 -8.11 12.56
N PRO A 101 -6.18 -8.69 12.93
CA PRO A 101 -7.30 -8.77 12.01
C PRO A 101 -7.84 -7.38 11.66
N GLY A 102 -8.11 -7.12 10.38
CA GLY A 102 -8.50 -5.79 9.90
C GLY A 102 -9.76 -5.24 10.58
N LYS A 103 -10.72 -6.11 10.91
CA LYS A 103 -11.96 -5.76 11.64
C LYS A 103 -11.74 -5.17 13.04
N HIS A 104 -10.56 -5.37 13.64
CA HIS A 104 -10.21 -4.83 14.94
C HIS A 104 -9.38 -3.54 14.85
N ILE A 105 -8.96 -3.13 13.66
CA ILE A 105 -8.17 -1.91 13.48
C ILE A 105 -9.10 -0.70 13.52
N VAL A 106 -8.85 0.20 14.47
CA VAL A 106 -9.56 1.48 14.60
C VAL A 106 -8.82 2.59 13.88
N SER A 107 -7.50 2.66 14.04
CA SER A 107 -6.68 3.68 13.38
C SER A 107 -5.23 3.22 13.22
N LEU A 108 -4.57 3.75 12.20
CA LEU A 108 -3.15 3.55 11.92
C LEU A 108 -2.45 4.92 11.93
N SER A 109 -1.26 4.98 12.52
CA SER A 109 -0.35 6.11 12.39
C SER A 109 1.06 5.60 12.05
N VAL A 110 1.74 6.30 11.17
CA VAL A 110 3.12 6.04 10.77
C VAL A 110 3.94 7.18 11.32
N ASP A 111 5.10 6.90 11.91
CA ASP A 111 6.10 7.93 12.17
C ASP A 111 6.73 8.34 10.82
N MET A 112 6.00 9.16 10.06
CA MET A 112 6.54 9.87 8.92
C MET A 112 7.03 11.24 9.41
N PRO A 113 8.27 11.64 9.11
CA PRO A 113 8.67 13.02 9.35
C PRO A 113 7.72 13.94 8.59
N SER A 114 7.16 14.93 9.29
CA SER A 114 6.10 15.83 8.80
C SER A 114 6.42 16.54 7.48
N GLU A 115 7.70 16.59 7.08
CA GLU A 115 8.17 17.19 5.83
C GLU A 115 7.88 16.33 4.59
N GLU A 116 7.78 15.00 4.71
CA GLU A 116 7.48 14.10 3.58
C GLU A 116 6.00 14.22 3.14
N LEU A 117 5.11 14.62 4.07
CA LEU A 117 3.68 14.87 3.84
C LEU A 117 3.40 16.20 3.11
N LYS A 118 4.27 17.21 3.27
CA LYS A 118 4.14 18.52 2.61
C LYS A 118 4.47 18.44 1.12
N LEU A 119 5.40 17.57 0.74
CA LEU A 119 5.84 17.41 -0.63
C LEU A 119 4.75 16.85 -1.54
N GLU A 120 3.83 16.02 -1.03
CA GLU A 120 2.72 15.47 -1.82
C GLU A 120 1.56 16.48 -2.00
N THR A 121 1.46 17.53 -1.17
CA THR A 121 0.42 18.57 -1.30
C THR A 121 0.81 19.67 -2.30
N LEU A 122 2.09 19.76 -2.69
CA LEU A 122 2.60 20.80 -3.59
C LEU A 122 2.64 20.40 -5.08
N VAL A 123 2.14 19.20 -5.43
CA VAL A 123 2.17 18.66 -6.81
C VAL A 123 0.76 18.53 -7.42
N GLN A 124 -0.22 19.28 -6.90
CA GLN A 124 -1.52 19.51 -7.53
C GLN A 124 -1.62 20.97 -7.97
#